data_AF-A0A963K1U3-F1
#
_entry.id   AF-A0A963K1U3-F1
#
_cell.length_a   1.000
_cell.length_b   1.000
_cell.length_c   1.000
_cell.angle_alpha   90.00
_cell.angle_beta   90.00
_cell.angle_gamma   90.00
#
_symmetry.space_group_name_H-M   'P 1'
#
loop_
_entity.id
_entity.type
_entity.pdbx_description
1 polymer ?
#
loop_
_entity_poly.entity_id
_entity_poly.type
_entity_poly.pdbx_seq_one_letter_code
_entity_poly.pdbx_strand_id
1 'polypeptide(L)' 'MFSIRLEQPADSVAIEELLDLAFGADRRKKTSYRYRDGIAPLADLSFVAEAEAGLLVGSVRYWPILAGSTPALLLGPLA' A
#
# COMPACT_ATOMS: atom_id res chain seq x y z
N MET A 1 -12.22 -16.03 -9.12
CA MET A 1 -11.19 -16.50 -8.16
C MET A 1 -10.16 -15.38 -7.99
N PHE A 2 -9.51 -15.24 -6.83
CA PHE A 2 -8.49 -14.21 -6.62
C PHE A 2 -7.12 -14.86 -6.39
N SER A 3 -6.07 -14.21 -6.85
CA SER A 3 -4.69 -14.55 -6.53
C SER A 3 -4.03 -13.42 -5.74
N ILE A 4 -3.12 -13.77 -4.84
CA ILE A 4 -2.32 -12.79 -4.10
C ILE A 4 -0.88 -12.94 -4.54
N ARG A 5 -0.26 -11.82 -4.91
CA ARG A 5 1.15 -11.78 -5.34
C ARG A 5 1.82 -10.53 -4.82
N LEU A 6 3.15 -10.51 -4.88
CA LEU A 6 3.91 -9.28 -4.61
C LEU A 6 3.51 -8.18 -5.58
N GLU A 7 3.49 -6.96 -5.07
CA GLU A 7 3.35 -5.74 -5.86
C GLU A 7 4.51 -5.64 -6.87
N GLN A 8 4.18 -5.24 -8.10
CA GLN A 8 5.13 -4.91 -9.15
C GLN A 8 5.04 -3.42 -9.49
N PRO A 9 6.09 -2.79 -10.04
CA PRO A 9 6.06 -1.37 -10.40
C PRO A 9 4.89 -0.98 -11.32
N ALA A 10 4.43 -1.90 -12.18
CA ALA A 10 3.29 -1.69 -13.08
C ALA A 10 1.94 -1.55 -12.34
N ASP A 11 1.83 -2.05 -11.11
CA ASP A 11 0.59 -1.99 -10.31
C ASP A 11 0.34 -0.61 -9.71
N SER A 12 1.35 0.29 -9.75
CA SER A 12 1.33 1.57 -9.02
C SER A 12 0.06 2.39 -9.28
N VAL A 13 -0.34 2.54 -10.55
CA VAL A 13 -1.52 3.33 -10.91
C VAL A 13 -2.80 2.73 -10.33
N ALA A 14 -3.01 1.43 -10.53
CA ALA A 14 -4.19 0.71 -10.05
C ALA A 14 -4.27 0.70 -8.51
N ILE A 15 -3.13 0.59 -7.82
CA ILE A 15 -3.07 0.71 -6.36
C ILE A 15 -3.48 2.11 -5.91
N GLU A 16 -2.96 3.17 -6.53
CA GLU A 16 -3.33 4.54 -6.13
C GLU A 16 -4.82 4.82 -6.36
N GLU A 17 -5.41 4.27 -7.43
CA GLU A 17 -6.85 4.32 -7.71
C GLU A 17 -7.67 3.57 -6.65
N LEU A 18 -7.29 2.33 -6.28
CA LEU A 18 -7.94 1.57 -5.21
C LEU A 18 -7.88 2.31 -3.88
N LEU A 19 -6.73 2.90 -3.56
CA LEU A 19 -6.55 3.66 -2.34
C LEU A 19 -7.39 4.95 -2.32
N ASP A 20 -7.50 5.64 -3.45
CA ASP A 20 -8.34 6.83 -3.59
C ASP A 20 -9.83 6.44 -3.50
N LEU A 21 -10.24 5.29 -4.05
CA LEU A 21 -11.59 4.75 -3.90
C LEU A 21 -11.91 4.40 -2.44
N ALA A 22 -11.00 3.75 -1.72
CA ALA A 22 -11.22 3.30 -0.35
C ALA A 22 -11.15 4.43 0.70
N PHE A 23 -10.27 5.43 0.50
CA PHE A 23 -9.97 6.44 1.51
C PHE A 23 -10.23 7.89 1.08
N GLY A 24 -10.66 8.11 -0.17
CA GLY A 24 -10.84 9.41 -0.79
C GLY A 24 -9.54 9.98 -1.39
N ALA A 25 -9.67 10.80 -2.43
CA ALA A 25 -8.54 11.46 -3.11
C ALA A 25 -7.66 12.30 -2.15
N ASP A 26 -8.27 12.84 -1.09
CA ASP A 26 -7.60 13.64 -0.06
C ASP A 26 -6.86 12.82 1.01
N ARG A 27 -6.82 11.48 0.90
CA ARG A 27 -6.19 10.59 1.90
C ARG A 27 -4.74 10.96 2.23
N ARG A 28 -4.01 11.54 1.27
CA ARG A 28 -2.61 11.96 1.42
C ARG A 28 -2.45 13.11 2.44
N LYS A 29 -3.53 13.82 2.78
CA LYS A 29 -3.57 14.83 3.85
C LYS A 29 -3.61 14.24 5.26
N LYS A 30 -3.91 12.94 5.42
CA LYS A 30 -3.99 12.28 6.73
C LYS A 30 -2.60 12.23 7.36
N THR A 31 -2.49 12.53 8.65
CA THR A 31 -1.20 12.53 9.39
C THR A 31 -0.41 11.24 9.24
N SER A 32 -1.07 10.09 9.09
CA SER A 32 -0.39 8.80 8.89
C SER A 32 0.46 8.75 7.61
N TYR A 33 0.16 9.57 6.58
CA TYR A 33 0.99 9.65 5.37
C TYR A 33 2.32 10.33 5.60
N ARG A 34 2.45 11.17 6.64
CA ARG A 34 3.72 11.82 6.97
C ARG A 34 4.84 10.85 7.35
N TYR A 35 4.49 9.65 7.84
CA TYR A 35 5.48 8.60 8.12
C TYR A 35 6.09 7.98 6.85
N ARG A 36 5.52 8.30 5.68
CA ARG A 36 5.88 7.71 4.38
C ARG A 36 6.66 8.68 3.50
N ASP A 37 6.81 9.94 3.92
CA ASP A 37 7.44 11.01 3.13
C ASP A 37 8.91 10.69 2.88
N GLY A 38 9.28 10.50 1.61
CA GLY A 38 10.65 10.16 1.20
C GLY A 38 11.08 8.72 1.54
N ILE A 39 10.16 7.87 2.01
CA ILE A 39 10.44 6.49 2.40
C ILE A 39 9.62 5.54 1.52
N ALA A 40 10.30 4.66 0.80
CA ALA A 40 9.64 3.64 0.00
C ALA A 40 8.98 2.57 0.88
N PRO A 41 7.85 1.97 0.45
CA PRO A 41 7.33 0.76 1.10
C PRO A 41 8.34 -0.39 0.97
N LEU A 42 8.23 -1.36 1.87
CA LEU A 42 9.01 -2.60 1.81
C LEU A 42 8.41 -3.52 0.74
N ALA A 43 9.13 -3.69 -0.38
CA ALA A 43 8.66 -4.46 -1.53
C ALA A 43 8.32 -5.91 -1.15
N ASP A 44 9.15 -6.56 -0.34
CA ASP A 44 8.98 -7.97 0.07
C ASP A 44 7.78 -8.21 0.99
N LEU A 45 7.14 -7.13 1.47
CA LEU A 45 5.95 -7.17 2.31
C LEU A 45 4.74 -6.50 1.65
N SER A 46 4.86 -6.05 0.40
CA SER A 46 3.78 -5.36 -0.32
C SER A 46 3.12 -6.30 -1.32
N PHE A 47 1.80 -6.46 -1.21
CA PHE A 47 1.02 -7.43 -1.97
C PHE A 47 -0.19 -6.79 -2.64
N VAL A 48 -0.61 -7.40 -3.73
CA VAL A 48 -1.86 -7.08 -4.42
C VAL A 48 -2.72 -8.33 -4.53
N ALA A 49 -4.04 -8.13 -4.47
CA ALA A 49 -5.03 -9.14 -4.79
C ALA A 49 -5.54 -8.88 -6.21
N GLU A 50 -5.39 -9.87 -7.08
CA GLU A 50 -5.74 -9.79 -8.50
C GLU A 50 -6.90 -10.75 -8.81
N ALA A 51 -7.93 -10.24 -9.46
CA ALA A 51 -9.09 -10.96 -9.96
C ALA A 51 -8.88 -11.40 -11.42
N GLU A 52 -9.97 -11.81 -12.08
CA GLU A 52 -9.93 -12.19 -13.49
C GLU A 52 -9.52 -11.00 -14.38
N ALA A 53 -8.88 -11.31 -15.50
CA ALA A 53 -8.39 -10.34 -16.48
C ALA A 53 -7.39 -9.29 -15.92
N GLY A 54 -6.67 -9.60 -14.84
CA GLY A 54 -5.63 -8.72 -14.30
C GLY A 54 -6.15 -7.56 -13.46
N LEU A 55 -7.44 -7.56 -13.11
CA LEU A 55 -8.04 -6.50 -12.30
C LEU A 55 -7.54 -6.58 -10.86
N LEU A 56 -6.80 -5.56 -10.40
CA LEU A 56 -6.46 -5.45 -8.99
C LEU A 56 -7.70 -5.06 -8.19
N VAL A 57 -7.99 -5.82 -7.14
CA VAL A 57 -9.15 -5.64 -6.26
C VAL A 57 -8.74 -5.40 -4.81
N GLY A 58 -7.45 -5.44 -4.52
CA GLY A 58 -6.93 -5.09 -3.21
C GLY A 58 -5.42 -4.88 -3.23
N SER A 59 -4.92 -4.14 -2.26
CA SER A 59 -3.50 -3.85 -2.07
C SER A 59 -3.16 -3.67 -0.60
N VAL A 60 -1.99 -4.13 -0.19
CA VAL A 60 -1.42 -3.88 1.13
C VAL A 60 0.05 -3.55 0.99
N ARG A 61 0.50 -2.51 1.68
CA ARG A 61 1.91 -2.10 1.73
C ARG A 61 2.35 -1.92 3.19
N TYR A 62 3.65 -2.04 3.44
CA TYR A 62 4.25 -1.81 4.76
C TYR A 62 5.40 -0.83 4.67
N TRP A 63 5.56 0.02 5.70
CA TRP A 63 6.66 0.97 5.81
C TRP A 63 7.51 0.67 7.04
N PRO A 64 8.84 0.83 6.95
CA PRO A 64 9.69 0.79 8.13
C PRO A 64 9.48 2.06 8.95
N ILE A 65 9.33 1.92 10.27
CA ILE A 65 9.22 3.04 11.21
C ILE A 65 10.06 2.77 12.46
N LEU A 66 10.23 3.81 13.28
CA LEU A 66 10.69 3.70 14.66
C LEU A 66 9.54 4.02 15.61
N ALA A 67 9.19 3.07 16.47
CA ALA A 67 8.29 3.29 17.61
C ALA A 67 9.16 3.65 18.83
N GLY A 68 9.42 4.95 19.00
CA GLY A 68 10.46 5.41 19.92
C GLY A 68 11.84 5.02 19.40
N SER A 69 12.56 4.16 20.11
CA SER A 69 13.84 3.59 19.67
C SER A 69 13.73 2.21 19.04
N THR A 70 12.53 1.63 18.97
CA THR A 70 12.33 0.24 18.52
C THR A 70 11.94 0.22 17.03
N PRO A 71 12.68 -0.51 16.17
CA PRO A 71 12.27 -0.75 14.79
C PRO A 71 10.93 -1.48 14.72
N ALA A 72 10.02 -1.02 13.86
CA ALA A 72 8.71 -1.60 13.67
C ALA A 72 8.22 -1.44 12.22
N LEU A 73 7.07 -2.07 11.93
CA LEU A 73 6.39 -1.98 10.64
C LEU A 73 5.08 -1.20 10.79
N LEU A 74 4.91 -0.18 9.97
CA LEU A 74 3.64 0.49 9.78
C LEU A 74 2.85 -0.25 8.69
N LEU A 75 1.77 -0.90 9.10
CA LEU A 75 0.81 -1.49 8.17
C LEU A 75 0.06 -0.39 7.41
N GLY A 76 0.02 -0.53 6.10
CA GLY A 76 -0.88 0.18 5.22
C GLY A 76 -0.28 1.40 4.51
N PRO A 77 -1.02 1.92 3.51
CA PRO A 77 -2.46 1.75 3.41
C PRO A 77 -2.89 0.40 2.82
N LEU A 78 -4.11 -0.02 3.19
CA LEU A 78 -4.76 -1.28 2.79
C LEU A 78 -6.09 -0.91 2.13
N ALA A 79 -6.28 -1.27 0.86
CA ALA A 79 -7.53 -1.10 0.13
C ALA A 79 -7.96 -2.43 -0.49
#